data_AF-A0AAD6MMI6-F1
#
_entry.id   AF-A0AAD6MMI6-F1
#
_cell.length_a   1.000
_cell.length_b   1.000
_cell.length_c   1.000
_cell.angle_alpha   90.00
_cell.angle_beta   90.00
_cell.angle_gamma   90.00
#
_symmetry.space_group_name_H-M   'P 1'
#
loop_
_entity.id
_entity.type
_entity.pdbx_description
1 polymer ?
#
loop_
_entity_poly.entity_id
_entity_poly.type
_entity_poly.pdbx_seq_one_letter_code
_entity_poly.pdbx_strand_id
1 'polypeptide(L)'
;MKIPFPKSTNQPLYTALKTQPLHPINISIPFNKPRPPPIAVRMDTDSSTTTSTAVYRHKKDKILVIMGATGCGKTRVSIDLATRLQSEIINSDKMQVYEGLDITTNKITIQDRLGVPHHLLGEFDPDDGELTPSEYRLAGGLAISGIVSRQHLPIVVGGSNSLIHALVADRFNPELNVFDGSNPVSTQLRYNCCFLWVDVSLPVLCDYLCKRVDEMLDSGMLDELSEYYGSVDAANQIGLRKAIGVPEFDRYFKRYPPGSGCGRGIGVEWDRVRRGAYEDCVREIKENTCQLAKRQIGKILRLKGAGWDLKRVDATGSFREVMMVTSDDHIKKRKKKRWMEFLGDILGVHKWGTRICNEQPVLQNLL
;
A
#
# COMPACT_ATOMS: atom_id res chain seq x y z
N MET A 1 -48.42 57.51 -1.09
CA MET A 1 -47.32 56.56 -1.37
C MET A 1 -46.71 56.11 -0.04
N LYS A 2 -46.51 54.79 0.12
CA LYS A 2 -46.13 54.03 1.34
C LYS A 2 -45.50 52.68 0.89
N ILE A 3 -44.74 51.90 1.66
CA ILE A 3 -43.91 52.06 2.89
C ILE A 3 -42.88 50.89 2.84
N PRO A 4 -41.61 51.04 3.27
CA PRO A 4 -40.66 49.93 3.41
C PRO A 4 -40.68 49.34 4.83
N PHE A 5 -40.34 48.04 5.01
CA PHE A 5 -39.82 47.33 6.23
C PHE A 5 -40.03 45.80 6.09
N PRO A 6 -39.43 44.90 6.93
CA PRO A 6 -38.31 45.08 7.86
C PRO A 6 -37.17 44.03 7.76
N LYS A 7 -36.11 44.28 8.55
CA LYS A 7 -35.02 43.33 8.86
C LYS A 7 -35.51 42.26 9.86
N SER A 8 -34.92 41.06 9.84
CA SER A 8 -34.93 40.15 11.00
C SER A 8 -33.52 39.97 11.56
N THR A 9 -33.43 39.98 12.89
CA THR A 9 -32.24 39.69 13.68
C THR A 9 -32.28 38.24 14.14
N ASN A 10 -31.15 37.53 14.12
CA ASN A 10 -30.87 36.46 15.08
C ASN A 10 -29.35 36.21 15.16
N GLN A 11 -28.76 36.56 16.29
CA GLN A 11 -27.46 36.05 16.73
C GLN A 11 -27.67 34.74 17.50
N PRO A 12 -26.73 33.79 17.41
CA PRO A 12 -26.41 32.90 18.52
C PRO A 12 -25.27 33.50 19.34
N LEU A 13 -25.50 33.68 20.64
CA LEU A 13 -24.43 33.92 21.62
C LEU A 13 -23.57 32.66 21.74
N TYR A 14 -22.26 32.76 21.52
CA TYR A 14 -21.30 31.86 22.15
C TYR A 14 -20.17 32.65 22.80
N THR A 15 -20.08 32.48 24.11
CA THR A 15 -19.17 33.16 25.02
C THR A 15 -17.72 32.82 24.72
N ALA A 16 -16.87 33.84 24.57
CA ALA A 16 -15.43 33.67 24.46
C ALA A 16 -14.82 33.22 25.80
N LEU A 17 -14.75 31.90 26.02
CA LEU A 17 -13.88 31.34 27.06
C LEU A 17 -12.42 31.43 26.60
N LYS A 18 -11.69 32.38 27.19
CA LYS A 18 -10.23 32.42 27.10
C LYS A 18 -9.63 31.23 27.85
N THR A 19 -9.36 30.14 27.15
CA THR A 19 -8.43 29.12 27.64
C THR A 19 -7.00 29.63 27.48
N GLN A 20 -6.21 29.50 28.54
CA GLN A 20 -4.79 29.86 28.55
C GLN A 20 -4.01 28.88 27.65
N PRO A 21 -2.90 29.29 27.02
CA PRO A 21 -2.05 28.38 26.28
C PRO A 21 -1.46 27.34 27.25
N LEU A 22 -1.87 26.08 27.10
CA LEU A 22 -1.22 24.97 27.78
C LEU A 22 0.20 24.85 27.24
N HIS A 23 1.17 24.81 28.15
CA HIS A 23 2.57 24.55 27.82
C HIS A 23 2.69 23.23 27.04
N PRO A 24 3.65 23.11 26.09
CA PRO A 24 3.88 21.85 25.39
C PRO A 24 4.28 20.77 26.41
N ILE A 25 3.36 19.82 26.65
CA ILE A 25 3.67 18.62 27.40
C ILE A 25 4.55 17.77 26.49
N ASN A 26 5.85 17.79 26.78
CA ASN A 26 6.84 17.02 26.04
C ASN A 26 6.67 15.52 26.41
N ILE A 27 5.86 14.79 25.64
CA ILE A 27 5.67 13.35 25.83
C ILE A 27 6.87 12.62 25.21
N SER A 28 8.01 12.71 25.89
CA SER A 28 9.13 11.81 25.66
C SER A 28 8.71 10.40 26.08
N ILE A 29 8.32 9.56 25.12
CA ILE A 29 8.05 8.14 25.37
C ILE A 29 9.38 7.47 25.72
N PRO A 30 9.58 6.96 26.96
CA PRO A 30 10.82 6.29 27.30
C PRO A 30 10.84 4.92 26.61
N PHE A 31 11.79 4.74 25.67
CA PHE A 31 12.05 3.48 24.97
C PHE A 31 12.65 2.45 25.94
N ASN A 32 11.83 1.93 26.84
CA ASN A 32 12.26 1.06 27.92
C ASN A 32 12.52 -0.36 27.37
N LYS A 33 13.80 -0.68 27.13
CA LYS A 33 14.22 -1.98 26.60
C LYS A 33 13.66 -3.12 27.46
N PRO A 34 12.89 -4.08 26.91
CA PRO A 34 12.53 -5.28 27.67
C PRO A 34 13.80 -6.05 28.04
N ARG A 35 13.90 -6.49 29.30
CA ARG A 35 15.00 -7.36 29.72
C ARG A 35 15.00 -8.65 28.88
N PRO A 36 16.15 -9.13 28.40
CA PRO A 36 16.22 -10.46 27.80
C PRO A 36 15.83 -11.52 28.85
N PRO A 37 15.15 -12.61 28.46
CA PRO A 37 14.98 -13.76 29.33
C PRO A 37 16.34 -14.36 29.71
N PRO A 38 16.46 -15.07 30.84
CA PRO A 38 17.74 -15.62 31.30
C PRO A 38 18.33 -16.55 30.25
N ILE A 39 19.57 -16.25 29.83
CA ILE A 39 20.34 -17.10 28.94
C ILE A 39 20.71 -18.37 29.70
N ALA A 40 19.95 -19.44 29.47
CA ALA A 40 20.31 -20.77 29.95
C ALA A 40 21.50 -21.30 29.12
N VAL A 41 22.71 -20.95 29.55
CA VAL A 41 23.94 -21.60 29.08
C VAL A 41 23.87 -23.05 29.54
N ARG A 42 23.54 -23.97 28.62
CA ARG A 42 23.76 -25.40 28.83
C ARG A 42 25.12 -25.78 28.27
N MET A 43 26.03 -26.11 29.18
CA MET A 43 27.21 -26.90 28.85
C MET A 43 26.74 -28.30 28.46
N ASP A 44 27.27 -28.82 27.37
CA ASP A 44 27.12 -30.24 27.05
C ASP A 44 28.03 -31.06 27.99
N THR A 45 27.41 -31.96 28.75
CA THR A 45 28.08 -33.09 29.40
C THR A 45 27.25 -34.33 29.14
N ASP A 46 27.86 -35.32 28.49
CA ASP A 46 27.23 -36.59 28.13
C ASP A 46 26.65 -37.31 29.35
N SER A 47 25.41 -37.76 29.23
CA SER A 47 25.03 -39.11 29.70
C SER A 47 23.69 -39.53 29.10
N SER A 48 23.63 -40.80 28.71
CA SER A 48 22.52 -41.43 28.02
C SER A 48 21.27 -41.58 28.91
N THR A 49 20.14 -41.00 28.50
CA THR A 49 18.82 -41.51 28.89
C THR A 49 17.79 -41.24 27.79
N THR A 50 17.16 -42.30 27.28
CA THR A 50 16.17 -42.24 26.21
C THR A 50 14.80 -41.81 26.75
N THR A 51 14.55 -40.51 26.80
CA THR A 51 13.18 -39.95 26.94
C THR A 51 12.67 -39.42 25.61
N SER A 52 11.52 -39.94 25.16
CA SER A 52 10.83 -39.51 23.95
C SER A 52 10.30 -38.07 24.11
N THR A 53 11.12 -37.09 23.72
CA THR A 53 10.67 -35.70 23.61
C THR A 53 9.76 -35.56 22.39
N ALA A 54 8.45 -35.52 22.62
CA ALA A 54 7.51 -35.11 21.59
C ALA A 54 7.87 -33.71 21.12
N VAL A 55 8.46 -33.62 19.92
CA VAL A 55 8.85 -32.34 19.31
C VAL A 55 7.56 -31.57 19.01
N TYR A 56 7.23 -30.61 19.87
CA TYR A 56 6.23 -29.58 19.58
C TYR A 56 6.68 -28.81 18.34
N ARG A 57 6.26 -29.28 17.16
CA ARG A 57 6.33 -28.50 15.93
C ARG A 57 5.43 -27.29 16.13
N HIS A 58 6.03 -26.15 16.48
CA HIS A 58 5.32 -24.87 16.47
C HIS A 58 4.65 -24.71 15.10
N LYS A 59 3.32 -24.74 15.10
CA LYS A 59 2.52 -24.59 13.89
C LYS A 59 2.71 -23.16 13.40
N LYS A 60 3.27 -23.00 12.19
CA LYS A 60 3.51 -21.69 11.57
C LYS A 60 2.17 -20.95 11.41
N ASP A 61 2.16 -19.67 11.77
CA ASP A 61 0.97 -18.82 11.64
C ASP A 61 0.51 -18.74 10.19
N LYS A 62 -0.80 -18.70 9.97
CA LYS A 62 -1.40 -18.53 8.65
C LYS A 62 -1.37 -17.06 8.25
N ILE A 63 -0.91 -16.76 7.03
CA ILE A 63 -1.03 -15.41 6.45
C ILE A 63 -1.52 -15.49 5.01
N LEU A 64 -2.29 -14.49 4.59
CA LEU A 64 -2.65 -14.26 3.19
C LEU A 64 -1.71 -13.19 2.62
N VAL A 65 -1.17 -13.41 1.43
CA VAL A 65 -0.28 -12.45 0.75
C VAL A 65 -0.86 -12.13 -0.63
N ILE A 66 -1.31 -10.90 -0.82
CA ILE A 66 -1.92 -10.40 -2.06
C ILE A 66 -0.87 -9.64 -2.87
N MET A 67 -0.40 -10.29 -3.93
CA MET A 67 0.69 -9.86 -4.81
C MET A 67 0.16 -9.40 -6.16
N GLY A 68 0.94 -8.59 -6.88
CA GLY A 68 0.58 -8.08 -8.20
C GLY A 68 1.24 -6.75 -8.53
N ALA A 69 1.22 -6.38 -9.80
CA ALA A 69 1.75 -5.10 -10.28
C ALA A 69 1.00 -3.88 -9.70
N THR A 70 1.60 -2.70 -9.77
CA THR A 70 0.91 -1.44 -9.48
C THR A 70 -0.33 -1.30 -10.37
N GLY A 71 -1.40 -0.70 -9.83
CA GLY A 71 -2.68 -0.55 -10.51
C GLY A 71 -3.55 -1.81 -10.67
N CYS A 72 -3.06 -3.05 -10.49
CA CYS A 72 -3.84 -4.27 -10.79
C CYS A 72 -5.02 -4.58 -9.84
N GLY A 73 -5.35 -3.70 -8.90
CA GLY A 73 -6.55 -3.84 -8.04
C GLY A 73 -6.36 -4.59 -6.72
N LYS A 74 -5.12 -4.92 -6.32
CA LYS A 74 -4.81 -5.60 -5.03
C LYS A 74 -5.57 -5.03 -3.84
N THR A 75 -5.53 -3.71 -3.67
CA THR A 75 -6.16 -2.98 -2.57
C THR A 75 -7.67 -3.25 -2.49
N ARG A 76 -8.35 -3.20 -3.64
CA ARG A 76 -9.78 -3.51 -3.72
C ARG A 76 -10.07 -4.95 -3.31
N VAL A 77 -9.32 -5.91 -3.84
CA VAL A 77 -9.43 -7.34 -3.46
C VAL A 77 -9.18 -7.53 -1.97
N SER A 78 -8.20 -6.82 -1.38
CA SER A 78 -7.91 -6.91 0.05
C SER A 78 -9.04 -6.38 0.93
N ILE A 79 -9.69 -5.26 0.57
CA ILE A 79 -10.85 -4.73 1.31
C ILE A 79 -12.07 -5.63 1.14
N ASP A 80 -12.33 -6.11 -0.09
CA ASP A 80 -13.44 -7.03 -0.38
C ASP A 80 -13.31 -8.37 0.38
N LEU A 81 -12.07 -8.81 0.67
CA LEU A 81 -11.80 -9.97 1.53
C LEU A 81 -11.85 -9.60 3.02
N ALA A 82 -11.23 -8.50 3.43
CA ALA A 82 -11.10 -8.13 4.85
C ALA A 82 -12.42 -7.67 5.49
N THR A 83 -13.39 -7.23 4.69
CA THR A 83 -14.78 -7.00 5.14
C THR A 83 -15.60 -8.28 5.31
N ARG A 84 -15.08 -9.44 4.88
CA ARG A 84 -15.75 -10.76 4.96
C ARG A 84 -15.03 -11.76 5.89
N LEU A 85 -13.76 -11.50 6.19
CA LEU A 85 -12.89 -12.31 7.03
C LEU A 85 -12.49 -11.50 8.26
N GLN A 86 -12.47 -12.13 9.44
CA GLN A 86 -11.94 -11.50 10.66
C GLN A 86 -10.41 -11.31 10.51
N SER A 87 -10.01 -10.13 10.04
CA SER A 87 -8.69 -9.92 9.43
C SER A 87 -8.27 -8.46 9.39
N GLU A 88 -6.96 -8.23 9.21
CA GLU A 88 -6.35 -6.90 9.19
C GLU A 88 -5.29 -6.83 8.08
N ILE A 89 -5.12 -5.65 7.47
CA ILE A 89 -4.24 -5.46 6.31
C ILE A 89 -2.86 -4.94 6.75
N ILE A 90 -1.80 -5.51 6.20
CA ILE A 90 -0.43 -5.01 6.32
C ILE A 90 0.02 -4.52 4.95
N ASN A 91 0.33 -3.23 4.82
CA ASN A 91 0.87 -2.67 3.58
C ASN A 91 2.29 -3.19 3.33
N SER A 92 2.55 -3.64 2.11
CA SER A 92 3.87 -4.06 1.62
C SER A 92 4.24 -3.36 0.30
N ASP A 93 3.83 -2.11 0.13
CA ASP A 93 4.37 -1.19 -0.87
C ASP A 93 5.32 -0.18 -0.22
N LYS A 94 6.57 -0.14 -0.69
CA LYS A 94 7.67 0.60 -0.07
C LYS A 94 7.50 2.12 -0.08
N MET A 95 6.60 2.68 -0.90
CA MET A 95 6.35 4.12 -0.92
C MET A 95 5.13 4.48 -0.07
N GLN A 96 4.22 3.52 0.15
CA GLN A 96 3.02 3.71 0.97
C GLN A 96 3.28 3.58 2.48
N VAL A 97 4.49 3.14 2.89
CA VAL A 97 4.87 3.10 4.31
C VAL A 97 5.01 4.50 4.91
N TYR A 98 5.44 5.48 4.13
CA TYR A 98 5.73 6.83 4.63
C TYR A 98 4.49 7.70 4.76
N GLU A 99 4.50 8.61 5.73
CA GLU A 99 3.56 9.71 5.84
C GLU A 99 3.67 10.68 4.66
N GLY A 100 2.56 11.35 4.32
CA GLY A 100 2.50 12.29 3.19
C GLY A 100 2.51 11.64 1.79
N LEU A 101 2.35 12.48 0.76
CA LEU A 101 2.24 12.06 -0.65
C LEU A 101 1.17 10.98 -0.90
N ASP A 102 -0.01 11.11 -0.29
CA ASP A 102 -1.08 10.10 -0.32
C ASP A 102 -1.65 9.88 -1.73
N ILE A 103 -1.81 10.94 -2.52
CA ILE A 103 -2.28 10.87 -3.91
C ILE A 103 -1.18 10.25 -4.78
N THR A 104 0.03 10.83 -4.75
CA THR A 104 1.21 10.39 -5.51
C THR A 104 1.55 8.93 -5.26
N THR A 105 1.53 8.49 -4.00
CA THR A 105 1.79 7.09 -3.61
C THR A 105 0.57 6.19 -3.75
N ASN A 106 -0.60 6.74 -4.10
CA ASN A 106 -1.88 6.04 -4.27
C ASN A 106 -2.27 5.24 -3.00
N LYS A 107 -2.19 5.87 -1.82
CA LYS A 107 -2.71 5.26 -0.58
C LYS A 107 -4.23 5.13 -0.66
N ILE A 108 -4.78 4.16 0.08
CA ILE A 108 -6.24 4.02 0.21
C ILE A 108 -6.77 5.05 1.22
N THR A 109 -7.79 5.81 0.79
CA THR A 109 -8.49 6.79 1.61
C THR A 109 -9.10 6.13 2.85
N ILE A 110 -9.20 6.84 3.97
CA ILE A 110 -9.80 6.30 5.20
C ILE A 110 -11.25 5.83 4.96
N GLN A 111 -11.98 6.48 4.05
CA GLN A 111 -13.34 6.12 3.68
C GLN A 111 -13.39 4.76 2.94
N ASP A 112 -12.51 4.56 1.95
CA ASP A 112 -12.43 3.33 1.17
C ASP A 112 -11.87 2.13 1.96
N ARG A 113 -11.21 2.37 3.10
CA ARG A 113 -10.80 1.29 4.04
C ARG A 113 -12.00 0.56 4.66
N LEU A 114 -13.21 1.13 4.63
CA LEU A 114 -14.45 0.54 5.19
C LEU A 114 -14.30 0.06 6.65
N GLY A 115 -13.48 0.75 7.45
CA GLY A 115 -13.20 0.39 8.84
C GLY A 115 -12.20 -0.77 9.05
N VAL A 116 -11.66 -1.35 7.97
CA VAL A 116 -10.63 -2.40 8.06
C VAL A 116 -9.32 -1.80 8.62
N PRO A 117 -8.74 -2.36 9.71
CA PRO A 117 -7.45 -1.92 10.22
C PRO A 117 -6.33 -2.12 9.19
N HIS A 118 -5.47 -1.11 9.06
CA HIS A 118 -4.28 -1.13 8.21
C HIS A 118 -3.05 -0.89 9.08
N HIS A 119 -1.97 -1.61 8.78
CA HIS A 119 -0.65 -1.52 9.42
C HIS A 119 0.42 -1.21 8.37
N LEU A 120 1.47 -0.51 8.77
CA LEU A 120 2.59 -0.04 7.95
C LEU A 120 2.14 0.82 6.75
N LEU A 121 1.06 1.60 6.90
CA LEU A 121 0.47 2.44 5.84
C LEU A 121 0.41 3.91 6.27
N GLY A 122 1.43 4.69 5.93
CA GLY A 122 1.60 6.06 6.43
C GLY A 122 1.92 6.09 7.93
N GLU A 123 2.96 5.35 8.32
CA GLU A 123 3.38 5.16 9.73
C GLU A 123 4.88 5.45 9.94
N PHE A 124 5.61 5.81 8.89
CA PHE A 124 7.04 6.11 8.93
C PHE A 124 7.28 7.56 8.50
N ASP A 125 8.07 8.30 9.26
CA ASP A 125 8.50 9.63 8.89
C ASP A 125 9.46 9.54 7.67
N PRO A 126 9.24 10.28 6.56
CA PRO A 126 10.21 10.33 5.46
C PRO A 126 11.57 10.93 5.85
N ASP A 127 11.67 11.70 6.93
CA ASP A 127 12.95 12.26 7.45
C ASP A 127 13.83 11.20 8.16
N ASP A 128 13.25 10.08 8.61
CA ASP A 128 14.01 8.95 9.19
C ASP A 128 14.83 8.16 8.14
N GLY A 129 14.67 8.48 6.83
CA GLY A 129 15.46 7.92 5.74
C GLY A 129 14.74 6.85 4.91
N GLU A 130 15.46 5.87 4.37
CA GLU A 130 14.86 4.79 3.57
C GLU A 130 14.65 3.52 4.40
N LEU A 131 13.38 3.15 4.62
CA LEU A 131 12.99 1.90 5.26
C LEU A 131 13.58 0.69 4.52
N THR A 132 14.50 0.00 5.18
CA THR A 132 15.17 -1.19 4.64
C THR A 132 14.24 -2.41 4.68
N PRO A 133 14.50 -3.44 3.83
CA PRO A 133 13.78 -4.70 3.93
C PRO A 133 13.98 -5.42 5.28
N SER A 134 15.08 -5.16 6.00
CA SER A 134 15.36 -5.69 7.34
C SER A 134 14.42 -5.09 8.40
N GLU A 135 14.26 -3.77 8.39
CA GLU A 135 13.35 -3.07 9.31
C GLU A 135 11.89 -3.44 9.00
N TYR A 136 11.51 -3.49 7.72
CA TYR A 136 10.19 -3.97 7.31
C TYR A 136 9.94 -5.43 7.74
N ARG A 137 10.94 -6.31 7.67
CA ARG A 137 10.84 -7.70 8.15
C ARG A 137 10.56 -7.78 9.66
N LEU A 138 11.09 -6.85 10.44
CA LEU A 138 10.86 -6.72 11.88
C LEU A 138 9.46 -6.14 12.15
N ALA A 139 9.16 -4.97 11.59
CA ALA A 139 7.88 -4.27 11.77
C ALA A 139 6.69 -5.12 11.30
N GLY A 140 6.77 -5.72 10.11
CA GLY A 140 5.75 -6.63 9.59
C GLY A 140 5.63 -7.92 10.41
N GLY A 141 6.72 -8.40 11.03
CA GLY A 141 6.68 -9.52 11.96
C GLY A 141 5.94 -9.20 13.27
N LEU A 142 6.14 -7.99 13.79
CA LEU A 142 5.42 -7.47 14.96
C LEU A 142 3.92 -7.27 14.64
N ALA A 143 3.60 -6.68 13.48
CA ALA A 143 2.23 -6.52 13.00
C ALA A 143 1.51 -7.88 12.87
N ILE A 144 2.13 -8.87 12.20
CA ILE A 144 1.60 -10.24 12.11
C ILE A 144 1.32 -10.82 13.50
N SER A 145 2.30 -10.76 14.42
CA SER A 145 2.16 -11.29 15.78
C SER A 145 1.00 -10.62 16.54
N GLY A 146 0.88 -9.29 16.43
CA GLY A 146 -0.22 -8.52 17.01
C GLY A 146 -1.58 -8.95 16.48
N ILE A 147 -1.73 -9.04 15.15
CA ILE A 147 -2.98 -9.44 14.49
C ILE A 147 -3.36 -10.88 14.87
N VAL A 148 -2.41 -11.82 14.84
CA VAL A 148 -2.63 -13.22 15.25
C VAL A 148 -3.03 -13.31 16.73
N SER A 149 -2.43 -12.51 17.62
CA SER A 149 -2.81 -12.49 19.04
C SER A 149 -4.26 -12.03 19.29
N ARG A 150 -4.83 -11.24 18.38
CA ARG A 150 -6.25 -10.85 18.36
C ARG A 150 -7.15 -11.88 17.67
N GLN A 151 -6.62 -13.05 17.30
CA GLN A 151 -7.29 -14.10 16.52
C GLN A 151 -7.76 -13.63 15.14
N HIS A 152 -7.08 -12.64 14.57
CA HIS A 152 -7.36 -12.12 13.23
C HIS A 152 -6.38 -12.71 12.20
N LEU A 153 -6.82 -12.83 10.94
CA LEU A 153 -5.96 -13.22 9.82
C LEU A 153 -5.13 -12.02 9.33
N PRO A 154 -3.79 -12.09 9.28
CA PRO A 154 -2.96 -11.07 8.64
C PRO A 154 -3.04 -11.18 7.11
N ILE A 155 -3.37 -10.08 6.44
CA ILE A 155 -3.41 -9.96 4.98
C ILE A 155 -2.32 -8.97 4.54
N VAL A 156 -1.20 -9.48 4.03
CA VAL A 156 -0.11 -8.66 3.48
C VAL A 156 -0.45 -8.25 2.04
N VAL A 157 -0.41 -6.96 1.72
CA VAL A 157 -0.89 -6.41 0.43
C VAL A 157 0.12 -5.40 -0.12
N GLY A 158 0.64 -5.61 -1.34
CA GLY A 158 1.52 -4.59 -1.93
C GLY A 158 2.26 -5.02 -3.20
N GLY A 159 2.98 -4.06 -3.79
CA GLY A 159 3.75 -4.25 -5.02
C GLY A 159 5.26 -4.45 -4.81
N SER A 160 5.76 -4.28 -3.59
CA SER A 160 7.20 -4.33 -3.31
C SER A 160 7.64 -5.75 -2.96
N ASN A 161 7.89 -6.56 -4.00
CA ASN A 161 8.31 -7.96 -3.88
C ASN A 161 9.56 -8.16 -2.98
N SER A 162 10.44 -7.15 -2.85
CA SER A 162 11.56 -7.15 -1.90
C SER A 162 11.11 -7.17 -0.44
N LEU A 163 10.11 -6.35 -0.09
CA LEU A 163 9.53 -6.30 1.25
C LEU A 163 8.75 -7.59 1.55
N ILE A 164 7.99 -8.11 0.58
CA ILE A 164 7.27 -9.39 0.71
C ILE A 164 8.27 -10.53 0.94
N HIS A 165 9.31 -10.66 0.10
CA HIS A 165 10.35 -11.67 0.27
C HIS A 165 11.06 -11.54 1.64
N ALA A 166 11.50 -10.33 2.00
CA ALA A 166 12.15 -10.09 3.27
C ALA A 166 11.24 -10.41 4.47
N LEU A 167 9.93 -10.20 4.37
CA LEU A 167 8.99 -10.56 5.42
C LEU A 167 8.81 -12.09 5.54
N VAL A 168 8.59 -12.81 4.43
CA VAL A 168 8.14 -14.21 4.47
C VAL A 168 9.25 -15.26 4.38
N ALA A 169 10.42 -14.96 3.82
CA ALA A 169 11.51 -15.94 3.70
C ALA A 169 12.01 -16.40 5.08
N ASP A 170 12.19 -17.71 5.29
CA ASP A 170 12.59 -18.29 6.58
C ASP A 170 13.87 -17.64 7.11
N ARG A 171 14.94 -17.69 6.31
CA ARG A 171 16.18 -16.90 6.49
C ARG A 171 16.19 -15.74 5.49
N PHE A 172 16.61 -14.57 5.95
CA PHE A 172 16.77 -13.37 5.12
C PHE A 172 18.18 -12.83 5.30
N ASN A 173 18.85 -12.50 4.19
CA ASN A 173 20.17 -11.86 4.18
C ASN A 173 20.01 -10.51 3.45
N PRO A 174 20.27 -9.37 4.12
CA PRO A 174 20.13 -8.04 3.52
C PRO A 174 21.12 -7.81 2.36
N GLU A 175 22.28 -8.46 2.37
CA GLU A 175 23.32 -8.31 1.33
C GLU A 175 22.95 -8.98 0.00
N LEU A 176 21.90 -9.83 -0.04
CA LEU A 176 21.54 -10.62 -1.21
C LEU A 176 20.23 -10.15 -1.85
N ASN A 177 20.36 -9.52 -3.03
CA ASN A 177 19.22 -9.14 -3.85
C ASN A 177 18.71 -10.35 -4.67
N VAL A 178 17.76 -11.12 -4.13
CA VAL A 178 17.17 -12.28 -4.84
C VAL A 178 16.45 -11.96 -6.17
N PHE A 179 16.35 -10.69 -6.56
CA PHE A 179 15.74 -10.23 -7.82
C PHE A 179 16.76 -9.75 -8.87
N ASP A 180 18.07 -9.89 -8.63
CA ASP A 180 19.13 -9.51 -9.58
C ASP A 180 19.29 -10.48 -10.77
N GLY A 181 18.92 -11.74 -10.59
CA GLY A 181 19.11 -12.81 -11.58
C GLY A 181 19.93 -13.97 -11.02
N SER A 182 20.97 -13.65 -10.25
CA SER A 182 22.02 -14.55 -9.77
C SER A 182 21.67 -15.27 -8.48
N ASN A 183 20.97 -14.60 -7.56
CA ASN A 183 20.77 -15.11 -6.20
C ASN A 183 19.53 -16.02 -6.08
N PRO A 184 19.63 -17.19 -5.40
CA PRO A 184 18.49 -18.08 -5.20
C PRO A 184 17.43 -17.44 -4.28
N VAL A 185 16.16 -17.60 -4.63
CA VAL A 185 15.02 -17.22 -3.79
C VAL A 185 14.80 -18.32 -2.75
N SER A 186 14.50 -17.96 -1.50
CA SER A 186 14.18 -18.96 -0.46
C SER A 186 12.87 -19.70 -0.80
N THR A 187 12.93 -21.03 -0.82
CA THR A 187 11.75 -21.92 -0.87
C THR A 187 11.13 -22.12 0.50
N GLN A 188 11.89 -21.91 1.58
CA GLN A 188 11.42 -22.02 2.96
C GLN A 188 10.84 -20.68 3.42
N LEU A 189 9.65 -20.73 4.01
CA LEU A 189 8.86 -19.59 4.46
C LEU A 189 8.68 -19.62 5.99
N ARG A 190 8.74 -18.48 6.68
CA ARG A 190 8.51 -18.36 8.13
C ARG A 190 7.09 -18.76 8.53
N TYR A 191 6.13 -18.40 7.68
CA TYR A 191 4.70 -18.50 7.91
C TYR A 191 4.08 -19.55 6.98
N ASN A 192 2.88 -20.01 7.30
CA ASN A 192 2.03 -20.76 6.36
C ASN A 192 1.34 -19.77 5.41
N CYS A 193 2.02 -19.43 4.32
CA CYS A 193 1.58 -18.41 3.37
C CYS A 193 0.61 -18.97 2.32
N CYS A 194 -0.54 -18.33 2.15
CA CYS A 194 -1.33 -18.44 0.91
C CYS A 194 -1.02 -17.23 0.03
N PHE A 195 -0.45 -17.43 -1.16
CA PHE A 195 -0.20 -16.34 -2.11
C PHE A 195 -1.33 -16.21 -3.12
N LEU A 196 -1.91 -15.02 -3.20
CA LEU A 196 -2.89 -14.63 -4.21
C LEU A 196 -2.23 -13.63 -5.16
N TRP A 197 -2.00 -14.01 -6.41
CA TRP A 197 -1.41 -13.13 -7.43
C TRP A 197 -2.52 -12.56 -8.31
N VAL A 198 -2.81 -11.27 -8.16
CA VAL A 198 -3.69 -10.52 -9.05
C VAL A 198 -2.91 -10.09 -10.29
N ASP A 199 -3.22 -10.71 -11.42
CA ASP A 199 -2.59 -10.57 -12.73
C ASP A 199 -3.48 -9.77 -13.69
N VAL A 200 -2.87 -8.96 -14.56
CA VAL A 200 -3.55 -8.21 -15.62
C VAL A 200 -2.60 -8.15 -16.81
N SER A 201 -3.09 -8.45 -18.02
CA SER A 201 -2.25 -8.40 -19.22
C SER A 201 -1.60 -7.02 -19.37
N LEU A 202 -0.27 -6.99 -19.55
CA LEU A 202 0.51 -5.75 -19.50
C LEU A 202 -0.04 -4.61 -20.39
N PRO A 203 -0.50 -4.82 -21.65
CA PRO A 203 -1.06 -3.72 -22.45
C PRO A 203 -2.27 -3.06 -21.79
N VAL A 204 -3.27 -3.85 -21.38
CA VAL A 204 -4.47 -3.36 -20.69
C VAL A 204 -4.13 -2.68 -19.35
N LEU A 205 -3.11 -3.20 -18.65
CA LEU A 205 -2.64 -2.58 -17.41
C LEU A 205 -1.97 -1.23 -17.69
N CYS A 206 -1.14 -1.11 -18.73
CA CYS A 206 -0.52 0.15 -19.13
C CYS A 206 -1.57 1.20 -19.50
N ASP A 207 -2.58 0.85 -20.30
CA ASP A 207 -3.66 1.76 -20.68
C ASP A 207 -4.40 2.30 -19.43
N TYR A 208 -4.70 1.41 -18.48
CA TYR A 208 -5.29 1.79 -17.19
C TYR A 208 -4.37 2.65 -16.33
N LEU A 209 -3.06 2.34 -16.28
CA LEU A 209 -2.09 3.10 -15.51
C LEU A 209 -1.92 4.52 -16.07
N CYS A 210 -1.94 4.68 -17.39
CA CYS A 210 -1.96 5.99 -18.04
C CYS A 210 -3.17 6.81 -17.59
N LYS A 211 -4.38 6.24 -17.68
CA LYS A 211 -5.62 6.90 -17.24
C LYS A 211 -5.59 7.23 -15.74
N ARG A 212 -5.09 6.32 -14.89
CA ARG A 212 -4.99 6.54 -13.45
C ARG A 212 -4.04 7.69 -13.11
N VAL A 213 -2.96 7.90 -13.87
CA VAL A 213 -2.08 9.07 -13.69
C VAL A 213 -2.84 10.36 -14.01
N ASP A 214 -3.69 10.38 -15.03
CA ASP A 214 -4.58 11.53 -15.31
C ASP A 214 -5.56 11.76 -14.14
N GLU A 215 -6.22 10.71 -13.66
CA GLU A 215 -7.11 10.76 -12.49
C GLU A 215 -6.40 11.23 -11.20
N MET A 216 -5.11 10.91 -11.01
CA MET A 216 -4.29 11.39 -9.89
C MET A 216 -3.99 12.90 -10.02
N LEU A 217 -3.66 13.38 -11.22
CA LEU A 217 -3.43 14.80 -11.50
C LEU A 217 -4.71 15.62 -11.29
N ASP A 218 -5.84 15.14 -11.82
CA ASP A 218 -7.17 15.73 -11.62
C ASP A 218 -7.59 15.76 -10.13
N SER A 219 -7.03 14.86 -9.31
CA SER A 219 -7.28 14.78 -7.86
C SER A 219 -6.36 15.68 -7.01
N GLY A 220 -5.44 16.44 -7.62
CA GLY A 220 -4.53 17.35 -6.92
C GLY A 220 -3.10 16.85 -6.71
N MET A 221 -2.65 15.80 -7.42
CA MET A 221 -1.26 15.30 -7.33
C MET A 221 -0.21 16.39 -7.60
N LEU A 222 -0.47 17.35 -8.50
CA LEU A 222 0.47 18.44 -8.78
C LEU A 222 0.63 19.38 -7.57
N ASP A 223 -0.48 19.70 -6.89
CA ASP A 223 -0.49 20.59 -5.73
C ASP A 223 0.24 19.93 -4.55
N GLU A 224 -0.07 18.65 -4.29
CA GLU A 224 0.61 17.80 -3.29
C GLU A 224 2.13 17.76 -3.52
N LEU A 225 2.57 17.54 -4.77
CA LEU A 225 3.98 17.55 -5.12
C LEU A 225 4.63 18.94 -5.01
N SER A 226 3.87 20.01 -5.22
CA SER A 226 4.37 21.38 -5.11
C SER A 226 4.58 21.82 -3.66
N GLU A 227 3.69 21.38 -2.75
CA GLU A 227 3.83 21.57 -1.30
C GLU A 227 5.01 20.75 -0.77
N TYR A 228 5.10 19.48 -1.15
CA TYR A 228 6.23 18.62 -0.82
C TYR A 228 7.56 19.23 -1.28
N TYR A 229 7.65 19.72 -2.52
CA TYR A 229 8.86 20.39 -3.03
C TYR A 229 9.30 21.59 -2.18
N GLY A 230 8.35 22.38 -1.68
CA GLY A 230 8.64 23.56 -0.85
C GLY A 230 9.05 23.26 0.60
N SER A 231 8.84 22.03 1.08
CA SER A 231 9.02 21.65 2.49
C SER A 231 10.37 21.01 2.84
N VAL A 232 11.13 20.51 1.85
CA VAL A 232 12.21 19.54 2.10
C VAL A 232 13.61 20.12 1.93
N ASP A 233 14.44 19.96 2.96
CA ASP A 233 15.89 20.11 2.85
C ASP A 233 16.47 18.89 2.10
N ALA A 234 17.00 19.12 0.90
CA ALA A 234 17.07 18.10 -0.16
C ALA A 234 18.05 16.92 0.08
N ALA A 235 18.73 16.87 1.22
CA ALA A 235 19.81 15.92 1.52
C ALA A 235 19.35 14.60 2.17
N ASN A 236 18.28 14.60 2.99
CA ASN A 236 18.05 13.50 3.95
C ASN A 236 16.95 12.50 3.52
N GLN A 237 15.89 12.93 2.84
CA GLN A 237 14.73 12.08 2.49
C GLN A 237 14.97 11.14 1.29
N ILE A 238 15.95 10.23 1.37
CA ILE A 238 16.26 9.28 0.29
C ILE A 238 15.11 8.29 0.03
N GLY A 239 14.28 7.99 1.03
CA GLY A 239 13.16 7.04 0.94
C GLY A 239 12.03 7.52 0.03
N LEU A 240 11.18 8.42 0.53
CA LEU A 240 9.95 8.85 -0.13
C LEU A 240 10.19 9.59 -1.45
N ARG A 241 11.32 10.31 -1.62
CA ARG A 241 11.68 10.98 -2.89
C ARG A 241 11.85 10.04 -4.09
N LYS A 242 11.91 8.72 -3.87
CA LYS A 242 11.92 7.70 -4.94
C LYS A 242 10.51 7.38 -5.50
N ALA A 243 9.45 8.01 -5.00
CA ALA A 243 8.10 7.85 -5.53
C ALA A 243 8.00 8.42 -6.95
N ILE A 244 7.40 7.65 -7.87
CA ILE A 244 7.14 8.10 -9.25
C ILE A 244 6.20 9.30 -9.19
N GLY A 245 6.59 10.40 -9.83
CA GLY A 245 5.99 11.72 -9.67
C GLY A 245 6.99 12.72 -9.11
N VAL A 246 7.74 12.36 -8.06
CA VAL A 246 8.68 13.27 -7.39
C VAL A 246 9.88 13.62 -8.29
N PRO A 247 10.69 12.67 -8.82
CA PRO A 247 11.84 13.01 -9.68
C PRO A 247 11.47 13.65 -11.04
N GLU A 248 10.25 13.40 -11.52
CA GLU A 248 9.69 14.01 -12.72
C GLU A 248 9.33 15.47 -12.46
N PHE A 249 8.51 15.76 -11.44
CA PHE A 249 8.13 17.14 -11.11
C PHE A 249 9.23 17.95 -10.40
N ASP A 250 10.19 17.33 -9.71
CA ASP A 250 11.39 18.00 -9.18
C ASP A 250 12.14 18.77 -10.29
N ARG A 251 12.24 18.19 -11.49
CA ARG A 251 12.87 18.84 -12.66
C ARG A 251 12.02 19.99 -13.18
N TYR A 252 10.69 19.84 -13.18
CA TYR A 252 9.76 20.88 -13.56
C TYR A 252 9.81 22.07 -12.60
N PHE A 253 9.72 21.84 -11.28
CA PHE A 253 9.74 22.88 -10.25
C PHE A 253 11.09 23.61 -10.16
N LYS A 254 12.22 22.93 -10.42
CA LYS A 254 13.53 23.61 -10.58
C LYS A 254 13.55 24.67 -11.68
N ARG A 255 12.70 24.52 -12.72
CA ARG A 255 12.57 25.50 -13.82
C ARG A 255 11.39 26.46 -13.62
N TYR A 256 10.33 26.02 -12.96
CA TYR A 256 9.10 26.77 -12.71
C TYR A 256 8.66 26.61 -11.25
N PRO A 257 9.29 27.33 -10.29
CA PRO A 257 9.10 27.07 -8.87
C PRO A 257 7.66 27.33 -8.38
N PRO A 258 7.15 26.54 -7.41
CA PRO A 258 5.88 26.84 -6.73
C PRO A 258 5.88 28.25 -6.13
N GLY A 259 4.71 28.89 -6.07
CA GLY A 259 4.56 30.24 -5.48
C GLY A 259 5.22 31.39 -6.25
N SER A 260 6.02 31.13 -7.30
CA SER A 260 6.53 32.15 -8.23
C SER A 260 5.39 32.67 -9.10
N GLY A 261 4.55 33.53 -8.52
CA GLY A 261 3.40 34.12 -9.17
C GLY A 261 3.78 34.83 -10.47
N CYS A 262 2.89 34.75 -11.46
CA CYS A 262 3.03 35.51 -12.71
C CYS A 262 3.28 36.99 -12.37
N GLY A 263 4.47 37.49 -12.72
CA GLY A 263 4.78 38.91 -12.63
C GLY A 263 3.70 39.70 -13.38
N ARG A 264 3.20 40.77 -12.77
CA ARG A 264 2.14 41.62 -13.33
C ARG A 264 2.62 42.18 -14.67
N GLY A 265 2.23 41.56 -15.78
CA GLY A 265 2.72 41.95 -17.12
C GLY A 265 2.57 40.93 -18.24
N ILE A 266 2.48 39.62 -17.97
CA ILE A 266 2.35 38.59 -19.02
C ILE A 266 1.04 37.80 -18.86
N GLY A 267 -0.07 38.42 -19.28
CA GLY A 267 -1.44 37.95 -19.03
C GLY A 267 -2.04 36.96 -20.05
N VAL A 268 -1.24 36.40 -20.96
CA VAL A 268 -1.71 35.46 -22.01
C VAL A 268 -0.90 34.16 -22.04
N GLU A 269 0.26 34.14 -21.38
CA GLU A 269 1.30 33.13 -21.58
C GLU A 269 1.44 32.23 -20.34
N TRP A 270 0.45 31.35 -20.15
CA TRP A 270 0.76 29.99 -19.69
C TRP A 270 1.57 29.34 -20.82
N ASP A 271 2.87 29.67 -20.82
CA ASP A 271 3.83 29.51 -21.91
C ASP A 271 3.72 28.14 -22.56
N ARG A 272 3.75 28.10 -23.91
CA ARG A 272 3.82 26.85 -24.67
C ARG A 272 5.00 25.98 -24.20
N VAL A 273 6.11 26.61 -23.80
CA VAL A 273 7.30 25.94 -23.25
C VAL A 273 7.06 25.40 -21.83
N ARG A 274 6.29 26.11 -20.99
CA ARG A 274 5.89 25.62 -19.66
C ARG A 274 4.89 24.46 -19.76
N ARG A 275 3.94 24.55 -20.70
CA ARG A 275 2.97 23.50 -20.98
C ARG A 275 3.64 22.23 -21.53
N GLY A 276 4.51 22.37 -22.53
CA GLY A 276 5.28 21.24 -23.06
C GLY A 276 6.12 20.55 -21.98
N ALA A 277 6.80 21.31 -21.11
CA ALA A 277 7.54 20.75 -19.99
C ALA A 277 6.66 20.01 -18.97
N TYR A 278 5.42 20.46 -18.75
CA TYR A 278 4.44 19.75 -17.92
C TYR A 278 3.97 18.45 -18.60
N GLU A 279 3.60 18.51 -19.88
CA GLU A 279 3.16 17.36 -20.68
C GLU A 279 4.26 16.28 -20.77
N ASP A 280 5.54 16.67 -20.89
CA ASP A 280 6.68 15.75 -20.83
C ASP A 280 6.82 15.07 -19.45
N CYS A 281 6.65 15.80 -18.35
CA CYS A 281 6.68 15.19 -17.00
C CYS A 281 5.55 14.18 -16.82
N VAL A 282 4.33 14.51 -17.27
CA VAL A 282 3.18 13.59 -17.23
C VAL A 282 3.44 12.34 -18.08
N ARG A 283 4.02 12.51 -19.28
CA ARG A 283 4.41 11.39 -20.15
C ARG A 283 5.44 10.49 -19.49
N GLU A 284 6.49 11.06 -18.90
CA GLU A 284 7.52 10.30 -18.17
C GLU A 284 6.95 9.53 -16.96
N ILE A 285 6.04 10.13 -16.19
CA ILE A 285 5.34 9.45 -15.07
C ILE A 285 4.56 8.22 -15.57
N LYS A 286 3.84 8.35 -16.70
CA LYS A 286 3.10 7.24 -17.32
C LYS A 286 4.05 6.13 -17.77
N GLU A 287 5.13 6.49 -18.48
CA GLU A 287 6.16 5.55 -18.92
C GLU A 287 6.82 4.82 -17.74
N ASN A 288 7.27 5.55 -16.72
CA ASN A 288 7.91 5.00 -15.53
C ASN A 288 6.97 4.09 -14.72
N THR A 289 5.68 4.43 -14.62
CA THR A 289 4.65 3.62 -13.99
C THR A 289 4.43 2.30 -14.74
N CYS A 290 4.38 2.34 -16.08
CA CYS A 290 4.28 1.15 -16.92
C CYS A 290 5.52 0.25 -16.78
N GLN A 291 6.73 0.84 -16.75
CA GLN A 291 7.97 0.08 -16.53
C GLN A 291 8.04 -0.51 -15.11
N LEU A 292 7.51 0.18 -14.09
CA LEU A 292 7.38 -0.38 -12.74
C LEU A 292 6.49 -1.62 -12.74
N ALA A 293 5.32 -1.56 -13.39
CA ALA A 293 4.42 -2.70 -13.51
C ALA A 293 5.09 -3.88 -14.22
N LYS A 294 5.77 -3.65 -15.36
CA LYS A 294 6.55 -4.67 -16.08
C LYS A 294 7.62 -5.32 -15.21
N ARG A 295 8.40 -4.52 -14.46
CA ARG A 295 9.41 -5.00 -13.50
C ARG A 295 8.79 -5.82 -12.37
N GLN A 296 7.63 -5.41 -11.84
CA GLN A 296 6.92 -6.15 -10.79
C GLN A 296 6.43 -7.51 -11.28
N ILE A 297 5.86 -7.60 -12.50
CA ILE A 297 5.46 -8.88 -13.11
C ILE A 297 6.67 -9.80 -13.26
N GLY A 298 7.80 -9.30 -13.78
CA GLY A 298 9.03 -10.09 -13.89
C GLY A 298 9.54 -10.64 -12.55
N LYS A 299 9.46 -9.84 -11.48
CA LYS A 299 9.80 -10.28 -10.12
C LYS A 299 8.85 -11.37 -9.59
N ILE A 300 7.54 -11.24 -9.83
CA ILE A 300 6.54 -12.25 -9.43
C ILE A 300 6.76 -13.57 -10.19
N LEU A 301 7.03 -13.50 -11.50
CA LEU A 301 7.37 -14.67 -12.32
C LEU A 301 8.64 -15.39 -11.81
N ARG A 302 9.65 -14.64 -11.34
CA ARG A 302 10.84 -15.23 -10.69
C ARG A 302 10.50 -15.95 -9.39
N LEU A 303 9.65 -15.39 -8.53
CA LEU A 303 9.20 -16.07 -7.30
C LEU A 303 8.42 -17.36 -7.63
N LYS A 304 7.55 -17.33 -8.64
CA LYS A 304 6.85 -18.52 -9.14
C LYS A 304 7.83 -19.57 -9.68
N GLY A 305 8.81 -19.15 -10.48
CA GLY A 305 9.86 -20.03 -11.01
C GLY A 305 10.75 -20.66 -9.94
N ALA A 306 10.88 -20.01 -8.78
CA ALA A 306 11.55 -20.55 -7.60
C ALA A 306 10.69 -21.51 -6.76
N GLY A 307 9.48 -21.86 -7.21
CA GLY A 307 8.61 -22.85 -6.55
C GLY A 307 7.63 -22.29 -5.51
N TRP A 308 7.39 -20.97 -5.48
CA TRP A 308 6.30 -20.41 -4.67
C TRP A 308 4.92 -20.76 -5.30
N ASP A 309 4.01 -21.33 -4.50
CA ASP A 309 2.64 -21.63 -4.93
C ASP A 309 1.79 -20.34 -5.04
N LEU A 310 1.81 -19.73 -6.22
CA LEU A 310 1.08 -18.49 -6.50
C LEU A 310 -0.28 -18.80 -7.15
N LYS A 311 -1.37 -18.63 -6.40
CA LYS A 311 -2.74 -18.73 -6.91
C LYS A 311 -3.04 -17.51 -7.77
N ARG A 312 -2.90 -17.66 -9.09
CA ARG A 312 -3.08 -16.58 -10.06
C ARG A 312 -4.56 -16.30 -10.32
N VAL A 313 -4.89 -15.01 -10.32
CA VAL A 313 -6.21 -14.46 -10.63
C VAL A 313 -6.06 -13.50 -11.80
N ASP A 314 -6.67 -13.79 -12.94
CA ASP A 314 -6.61 -12.92 -14.12
C ASP A 314 -7.76 -11.88 -14.10
N ALA A 315 -7.43 -10.63 -13.76
CA ALA A 315 -8.36 -9.51 -13.73
C ALA A 315 -8.50 -8.79 -15.09
N THR A 316 -7.84 -9.25 -16.16
CA THR A 316 -7.78 -8.55 -17.47
C THR A 316 -9.16 -8.20 -18.03
N GLY A 317 -10.14 -9.12 -17.93
CA GLY A 317 -11.52 -8.86 -18.37
C GLY A 317 -12.16 -7.68 -17.63
N SER A 318 -12.04 -7.68 -16.30
CA SER A 318 -12.54 -6.61 -15.43
C SER A 318 -11.90 -5.25 -15.74
N PHE A 319 -10.62 -5.22 -16.08
CA PHE A 319 -9.92 -3.98 -16.46
C PHE A 319 -10.34 -3.47 -17.84
N ARG A 320 -10.50 -4.34 -18.85
CA ARG A 320 -11.03 -3.94 -20.17
C ARG A 320 -12.41 -3.27 -20.04
N GLU A 321 -13.28 -3.81 -19.20
CA GLU A 321 -14.61 -3.24 -18.96
C GLU A 321 -14.57 -1.91 -18.18
N VAL A 322 -13.58 -1.72 -17.30
CA VAL A 322 -13.36 -0.42 -16.64
C VAL A 322 -12.88 0.64 -17.64
N MET A 323 -12.09 0.26 -18.64
CA MET A 323 -11.56 1.16 -19.68
C MET A 323 -12.59 1.49 -20.77
N MET A 324 -13.49 0.56 -21.13
CA MET A 324 -14.52 0.77 -22.15
C MET A 324 -15.68 1.67 -21.72
N VAL A 325 -15.84 1.94 -20.41
CA VAL A 325 -17.00 2.68 -19.89
C VAL A 325 -16.65 4.14 -19.64
N THR A 326 -17.12 5.01 -20.53
CA THR A 326 -17.28 6.45 -20.30
C THR A 326 -18.60 6.70 -19.55
N SER A 327 -18.49 7.44 -18.43
CA SER A 327 -19.54 8.20 -17.73
C SER A 327 -21.00 7.73 -17.80
N ASP A 328 -21.40 6.74 -16.99
CA ASP A 328 -22.82 6.59 -16.58
C ASP A 328 -22.98 5.91 -15.20
N ASP A 329 -23.92 6.40 -14.38
CA ASP A 329 -24.04 6.09 -12.95
C ASP A 329 -24.78 4.77 -12.68
N HIS A 330 -25.64 4.34 -13.62
CA HIS A 330 -26.27 3.01 -13.61
C HIS A 330 -25.25 1.86 -13.54
N ILE A 331 -24.00 2.11 -13.92
CA ILE A 331 -22.95 1.11 -14.08
C ILE A 331 -22.21 0.79 -12.77
N LYS A 332 -22.28 1.63 -11.73
CA LYS A 332 -21.70 1.32 -10.40
C LYS A 332 -22.23 -0.02 -9.85
N LYS A 333 -23.53 -0.31 -10.04
CA LYS A 333 -24.16 -1.59 -9.68
C LYS A 333 -23.65 -2.77 -10.53
N ARG A 334 -23.47 -2.60 -11.85
CA ARG A 334 -22.90 -3.64 -12.74
C ARG A 334 -21.44 -3.94 -12.40
N LYS A 335 -20.60 -2.91 -12.20
CA LYS A 335 -19.21 -3.07 -11.73
C LYS A 335 -19.20 -3.83 -10.41
N LYS A 336 -19.99 -3.44 -9.40
CA LYS A 336 -20.06 -4.16 -8.12
C LYS A 336 -20.49 -5.63 -8.31
N LYS A 337 -21.52 -5.91 -9.13
CA LYS A 337 -21.99 -7.27 -9.38
C LYS A 337 -20.89 -8.17 -9.97
N ARG A 338 -20.23 -7.74 -11.05
CA ARG A 338 -19.25 -8.59 -11.74
C ARG A 338 -17.91 -8.71 -11.03
N TRP A 339 -17.52 -7.70 -10.24
CA TRP A 339 -16.41 -7.87 -9.30
C TRP A 339 -16.76 -8.85 -8.16
N MET A 340 -18.02 -8.93 -7.72
CA MET A 340 -18.46 -9.97 -6.78
C MET A 340 -18.60 -11.36 -7.43
N GLU A 341 -18.92 -11.45 -8.72
CA GLU A 341 -18.86 -12.70 -9.50
C GLU A 341 -17.38 -13.16 -9.63
N PHE A 342 -16.45 -12.27 -9.98
CA PHE A 342 -15.00 -12.50 -10.01
C PHE A 342 -14.42 -12.91 -8.64
N LEU A 343 -14.82 -12.26 -7.54
CA LEU A 343 -14.51 -12.72 -6.17
C LEU A 343 -15.19 -14.05 -5.84
N GLY A 344 -16.36 -14.32 -6.42
CA GLY A 344 -17.00 -15.63 -6.42
C GLY A 344 -16.11 -16.68 -7.07
N ASP A 345 -15.54 -16.41 -8.24
CA ASP A 345 -14.67 -17.35 -8.96
C ASP A 345 -13.33 -17.59 -8.21
N ILE A 346 -12.76 -16.54 -7.59
CA ILE A 346 -11.56 -16.64 -6.72
C ILE A 346 -11.81 -17.49 -5.47
N LEU A 347 -13.02 -17.39 -4.91
CA LEU A 347 -13.41 -18.04 -3.66
C LEU A 347 -14.31 -19.27 -3.89
N GLY A 348 -14.50 -19.70 -5.14
CA GLY A 348 -15.40 -20.79 -5.57
C GLY A 348 -16.90 -20.62 -5.26
N VAL A 349 -17.37 -19.43 -4.91
CA VAL A 349 -18.77 -19.15 -4.51
C VAL A 349 -19.57 -18.49 -5.65
N HIS A 350 -20.31 -19.30 -6.42
CA HIS A 350 -21.20 -18.80 -7.47
C HIS A 350 -22.60 -18.36 -6.99
N LYS A 351 -22.95 -18.55 -5.71
CA LYS A 351 -24.20 -18.06 -5.10
C LYS A 351 -23.96 -17.44 -3.72
N TRP A 352 -23.99 -16.12 -3.65
CA TRP A 352 -23.88 -15.34 -2.41
C TRP A 352 -25.28 -15.08 -1.83
N GLY A 353 -25.68 -15.85 -0.81
CA GLY A 353 -27.03 -15.72 -0.22
C GLY A 353 -27.29 -16.46 1.10
N THR A 354 -26.49 -17.48 1.42
CA THR A 354 -26.59 -18.24 2.68
C THR A 354 -25.19 -18.63 3.13
N ARG A 355 -24.98 -18.66 4.46
CA ARG A 355 -23.75 -19.03 5.20
C ARG A 355 -22.57 -19.52 4.34
N ILE A 356 -21.43 -18.82 4.43
CA ILE A 356 -20.16 -19.26 3.81
C ILE A 356 -19.87 -20.71 4.24
N CYS A 357 -20.00 -21.66 3.31
CA CYS A 357 -19.76 -23.06 3.59
C CYS A 357 -18.26 -23.32 3.77
N ASN A 358 -17.90 -24.08 4.79
CA ASN A 358 -16.51 -24.47 5.14
C ASN A 358 -15.86 -25.46 4.14
N GLU A 359 -16.27 -25.46 2.87
CA GLU A 359 -15.98 -26.51 1.88
C GLU A 359 -15.04 -26.05 0.75
N GLN A 360 -14.46 -24.84 0.87
CA GLN A 360 -13.64 -24.20 -0.17
C GLN A 360 -12.13 -24.40 0.07
N PRO A 361 -11.33 -25.02 -0.82
CA PRO A 361 -9.92 -25.33 -0.55
C PRO A 361 -9.01 -24.10 -0.44
N VAL A 362 -9.39 -22.93 -0.98
CA VAL A 362 -8.64 -21.69 -0.78
C VAL A 362 -8.87 -21.14 0.64
N LEU A 363 -10.11 -21.19 1.13
CA LEU A 363 -10.48 -20.69 2.46
C LEU A 363 -10.22 -21.71 3.59
N GLN A 364 -10.34 -23.02 3.36
CA GLN A 364 -9.99 -24.10 4.32
C GLN A 364 -8.50 -24.11 4.71
N ASN A 365 -7.63 -23.54 3.87
CA ASN A 365 -6.22 -23.37 4.23
C ASN A 365 -5.97 -22.09 5.04
N LEU A 366 -6.90 -21.12 5.03
CA LEU A 366 -6.80 -19.80 5.67
C LEU A 366 -7.57 -19.72 7.00
N LEU A 367 -8.77 -20.30 7.05
CA LEU A 367 -9.56 -20.61 8.26
C LEU A 367 -9.02 -21.89 8.88
#